data_AF-A0A0Q3VGJ0-F1
#
_entry.id   AF-A0A0Q3VGJ0-F1
#
_cell.length_a   1.000
_cell.length_b   1.000
_cell.length_c   1.000
_cell.angle_alpha   90.00
_cell.angle_beta   90.00
_cell.angle_gamma   90.00
#
_symmetry.space_group_name_H-M   'P 1'
#
loop_
_entity.id
_entity.type
_entity.pdbx_description
1 polymer ?
#
loop_
_entity_poly.entity_id
_entity_poly.type
_entity_poly.pdbx_seq_one_letter_code
_entity_poly.pdbx_strand_id
1 'polypeptide(L)'
;MGIDYYSCEICNEAFPDVVHYGHCGNCESTLCGSCFDEMREKNGELGEGHHRASWYGEEAPNCCDLCDGTKLDLGEFVTFLVEKIGKPREEFEAEFKERMVIVE
;
A
#
# COMPACT_ATOMS: atom_id res chain seq x y z
N MET A 1 20.87 -10.66 -19.05
CA MET A 1 19.60 -10.01 -18.68
C MET A 1 19.61 -9.89 -17.17
N GLY A 2 19.39 -8.69 -16.62
CA GLY A 2 19.34 -8.47 -15.17
C GLY A 2 18.01 -8.95 -14.59
N ILE A 3 17.94 -9.09 -13.27
CA ILE A 3 16.69 -9.29 -12.53
C ILE A 3 16.35 -7.92 -11.95
N ASP A 4 15.17 -7.40 -12.25
CA ASP A 4 14.67 -6.17 -11.66
C ASP A 4 13.95 -6.49 -10.35
N TYR A 5 13.89 -5.52 -9.44
CA TYR A 5 13.26 -5.70 -8.14
C TYR A 5 12.19 -4.63 -7.96
N TYR A 6 11.06 -5.04 -7.39
CA TYR A 6 9.98 -4.17 -6.96
C TYR A 6 9.89 -4.15 -5.45
N SER A 7 9.20 -3.15 -4.90
CA SER A 7 8.84 -3.08 -3.48
C SER A 7 7.34 -3.23 -3.36
N CYS A 8 6.90 -4.11 -2.45
CA CYS A 8 5.49 -4.23 -2.11
C CYS A 8 5.05 -2.99 -1.33
N GLU A 9 4.02 -2.28 -1.78
CA GLU A 9 3.52 -1.07 -1.12
C GLU A 9 2.72 -1.37 0.16
N ILE A 10 2.40 -2.64 0.41
CA ILE A 10 1.75 -3.07 1.65
C ILE A 10 2.77 -3.51 2.67
N CYS A 11 3.57 -4.55 2.41
CA CYS A 11 4.52 -5.06 3.41
C CYS A 11 5.89 -4.37 3.40
N ASN A 12 6.19 -3.53 2.40
CA ASN A 12 7.49 -2.88 2.17
C ASN A 12 8.66 -3.86 1.92
N GLU A 13 8.37 -5.12 1.60
CA GLU A 13 9.39 -6.10 1.21
C GLU A 13 9.75 -5.94 -0.27
N ALA A 14 11.04 -6.09 -0.57
CA ALA A 14 11.54 -6.14 -1.93
C ALA A 14 11.42 -7.56 -2.50
N PHE A 15 10.98 -7.67 -3.75
CA PHE A 15 10.84 -8.95 -4.45
C PHE A 15 11.24 -8.83 -5.92
N PRO A 16 11.74 -9.91 -6.55
CA PRO A 16 12.18 -9.86 -7.95
C PRO A 16 10.98 -9.86 -8.92
N ASP A 17 11.12 -9.20 -10.07
CA ASP A 17 10.10 -9.10 -11.12
C ASP A 17 9.72 -10.44 -11.78
N VAL A 18 10.50 -11.50 -11.54
CA VAL A 18 10.27 -12.84 -12.08
C VAL A 18 9.39 -13.73 -11.21
N VAL A 19 8.98 -13.29 -10.02
CA VAL A 19 8.09 -14.09 -9.14
C VAL A 19 6.61 -13.75 -9.36
N HIS A 20 5.72 -14.49 -8.69
CA HIS A 20 4.31 -14.13 -8.63
C HIS A 20 4.13 -12.79 -7.89
N TYR A 21 3.46 -11.84 -8.54
CA TYR A 21 3.10 -10.54 -8.00
C TYR A 21 1.92 -9.97 -8.78
N GLY A 22 1.32 -8.89 -8.29
CA GLY A 22 0.24 -8.22 -9.02
C GLY A 22 0.01 -6.80 -8.52
N HIS A 23 -1.11 -6.21 -8.96
CA HIS A 23 -1.48 -4.83 -8.64
C HIS A 23 -2.83 -4.76 -7.95
N CYS A 24 -3.02 -3.75 -7.11
CA CYS A 24 -4.34 -3.41 -6.60
C CYS A 24 -5.24 -2.90 -7.74
N GLY A 25 -6.43 -3.49 -7.89
CA GLY A 25 -7.41 -3.10 -8.91
C GLY A 25 -8.00 -1.70 -8.75
N ASN A 26 -7.74 -1.04 -7.61
CA ASN A 26 -8.22 0.31 -7.31
C ASN A 26 -7.15 1.41 -7.40
N CYS A 27 -6.00 1.23 -6.73
CA CYS A 27 -4.95 2.26 -6.63
C CYS A 27 -3.66 1.94 -7.38
N GLU A 28 -3.60 0.84 -8.11
CA GLU A 28 -2.42 0.38 -8.88
C GLU A 28 -1.20 -0.02 -8.05
N SER A 29 -1.28 0.07 -6.72
CA SER A 29 -0.20 -0.29 -5.82
C SER A 29 0.36 -1.68 -6.12
N THR A 30 1.68 -1.78 -6.13
CA THR A 30 2.42 -3.00 -6.41
C THR A 30 2.40 -3.93 -5.20
N LEU A 31 1.95 -5.17 -5.39
CA LEU A 31 1.78 -6.17 -4.33
C LEU A 31 2.68 -7.37 -4.61
N CYS A 32 3.48 -7.79 -3.62
CA CYS A 32 4.14 -9.09 -3.69
C CYS A 32 3.10 -10.22 -3.71
N GLY A 33 3.47 -11.41 -4.20
CA GLY A 33 2.54 -12.53 -4.36
C GLY A 33 1.72 -12.86 -3.10
N SER A 34 2.34 -12.84 -1.92
CA SER A 34 1.62 -13.11 -0.66
C SER A 34 0.56 -12.05 -0.34
N CYS A 35 0.91 -10.77 -0.46
CA CYS A 35 -0.07 -9.69 -0.24
C CYS A 35 -1.13 -9.66 -1.34
N PHE A 36 -0.78 -10.00 -2.58
CA PHE A 36 -1.73 -10.07 -3.68
C PHE A 36 -2.80 -11.13 -3.40
N ASP A 37 -2.39 -12.34 -3.04
CA ASP A 37 -3.30 -13.46 -2.76
C ASP A 37 -4.16 -13.19 -1.50
N GLU A 38 -3.56 -12.64 -0.44
CA GLU A 38 -4.29 -12.26 0.78
C GLU A 38 -5.37 -11.20 0.50
N MET A 39 -5.03 -10.17 -0.30
CA MET A 39 -6.01 -9.13 -0.66
C MET A 39 -7.11 -9.68 -1.58
N ARG A 40 -6.81 -10.62 -2.47
CA ARG A 40 -7.84 -11.28 -3.29
C ARG A 40 -8.82 -12.05 -2.43
N GLU A 41 -8.31 -12.79 -1.44
CA GLU A 41 -9.16 -13.54 -0.51
C GLU A 41 -9.99 -12.60 0.38
N LYS A 42 -9.38 -11.53 0.90
CA LYS A 42 -10.02 -10.57 1.81
C LYS A 42 -11.06 -9.71 1.11
N ASN A 43 -10.70 -9.12 -0.04
CA ASN A 43 -11.45 -8.04 -0.69
C ASN A 43 -12.14 -8.49 -1.99
N GLY A 44 -11.97 -9.75 -2.38
CA GLY A 44 -12.47 -10.29 -3.64
C GLY A 44 -11.71 -9.74 -4.84
N GLU A 45 -12.02 -10.30 -6.00
CA GLU A 45 -11.39 -9.96 -7.28
C GLU A 45 -12.27 -9.01 -8.11
N LEU A 46 -11.67 -8.29 -9.06
CA LEU A 46 -12.38 -7.43 -9.99
C LEU A 46 -13.41 -8.22 -10.83
N GLY A 47 -12.99 -9.38 -11.35
CA GLY A 47 -13.77 -10.23 -12.25
C GLY A 47 -13.84 -9.72 -13.70
N GLU A 48 -14.22 -10.63 -14.61
CA GLU A 48 -14.25 -10.44 -16.08
C GLU A 48 -15.08 -9.22 -16.53
N GLY A 49 -16.16 -8.90 -15.80
CA GLY A 49 -17.07 -7.81 -16.16
C GLY A 49 -16.62 -6.41 -15.71
N HIS A 50 -15.52 -6.29 -14.97
CA HIS A 50 -15.13 -5.02 -14.39
C HIS A 50 -14.37 -4.14 -15.40
N HIS A 51 -14.75 -2.86 -15.51
CA HIS A 51 -14.16 -1.92 -16.46
C HIS A 51 -12.63 -1.75 -16.33
N ARG A 52 -12.06 -2.06 -15.16
CA ARG A 52 -10.61 -2.02 -14.90
C ARG A 52 -9.90 -3.37 -15.02
N ALA A 53 -10.64 -4.46 -15.26
CA ALA A 53 -10.05 -5.80 -15.37
C ALA A 53 -9.07 -5.90 -16.55
N SER A 54 -9.30 -5.16 -17.63
CA SER A 54 -8.36 -5.10 -18.77
C SER A 54 -7.04 -4.39 -18.47
N TRP A 55 -6.94 -3.68 -17.34
CA TRP A 55 -5.76 -2.91 -16.94
C TRP A 55 -4.91 -3.70 -15.93
N TYR A 56 -5.56 -4.34 -14.96
CA TYR A 56 -4.87 -5.01 -13.84
C TYR A 56 -5.05 -6.53 -13.81
N GLY A 57 -5.92 -7.07 -14.64
CA GLY A 57 -6.33 -8.47 -14.60
C GLY A 57 -7.65 -8.66 -13.86
N GLU A 58 -8.41 -9.66 -14.28
CA GLU A 58 -9.70 -10.04 -13.66
C GLU A 58 -9.49 -10.54 -12.22
N GLU A 59 -8.34 -11.17 -11.99
CA GLU A 59 -7.90 -11.70 -10.70
C GLU A 59 -7.30 -10.64 -9.78
N ALA A 60 -7.17 -9.39 -10.22
CA ALA A 60 -6.68 -8.34 -9.34
C ALA A 60 -7.66 -8.13 -8.18
N PRO A 61 -7.16 -7.94 -6.94
CA PRO A 61 -8.03 -7.65 -5.82
C PRO A 61 -8.76 -6.32 -6.03
N ASN A 62 -10.02 -6.23 -5.59
CA ASN A 62 -10.82 -5.01 -5.70
C ASN A 62 -10.16 -3.82 -4.99
N CYS A 63 -9.56 -4.06 -3.82
CA CYS A 63 -8.83 -3.06 -3.05
C CYS A 63 -7.71 -3.71 -2.22
N CYS A 64 -6.72 -2.90 -1.84
CA CYS A 64 -5.65 -3.27 -0.90
C CYS A 64 -5.86 -2.60 0.46
N ASP A 65 -5.04 -2.93 1.47
CA ASP A 65 -5.17 -2.37 2.83
C ASP A 65 -5.04 -0.83 2.89
N LEU A 66 -4.35 -0.22 1.93
CA LEU A 66 -4.29 1.25 1.83
C LEU A 66 -5.62 1.82 1.33
N CYS A 67 -6.27 1.13 0.38
CA CYS A 67 -7.55 1.54 -0.19
C CYS A 67 -8.72 1.35 0.78
N ASP A 68 -8.73 0.26 1.53
CA ASP A 68 -9.80 -0.03 2.49
C ASP A 68 -9.61 0.69 3.84
N GLY A 69 -8.44 1.32 4.04
CA GLY A 69 -8.11 2.09 5.23
C GLY A 69 -7.68 1.24 6.43
N THR A 70 -7.48 -0.07 6.25
CA THR A 70 -6.91 -0.96 7.29
C THR A 70 -5.47 -0.58 7.60
N LYS A 71 -4.74 -0.07 6.61
CA LYS A 71 -3.37 0.41 6.75
C LYS A 71 -3.28 1.87 6.34
N LEU A 72 -2.58 2.66 7.15
CA LEU A 72 -2.30 4.06 6.85
C LEU A 72 -0.98 4.17 6.09
N ASP A 73 -0.99 4.91 4.99
CA ASP A 73 0.23 5.44 4.41
C ASP A 73 0.75 6.56 5.33
N LEU A 74 1.87 6.31 6.01
CA LEU A 74 2.45 7.28 6.93
C LEU A 74 2.94 8.55 6.23
N GLY A 75 3.35 8.46 4.96
CA GLY A 75 3.79 9.60 4.17
C GLY A 75 2.63 10.53 3.81
N GLU A 76 1.52 9.97 3.33
CA GLU A 76 0.29 10.73 3.08
C GLU A 76 -0.30 11.26 4.39
N PHE A 77 -0.27 10.47 5.47
CA PHE A 77 -0.75 10.91 6.77
C PHE A 77 0.05 12.10 7.32
N VAL A 78 1.38 12.06 7.24
CA VAL A 78 2.24 13.19 7.63
C VAL A 78 1.96 14.41 6.74
N THR A 79 1.80 14.22 5.44
CA THR A 79 1.47 15.30 4.50
C THR A 79 0.14 15.95 4.87
N PHE A 80 -0.89 15.14 5.13
CA PHE A 80 -2.19 15.59 5.60
C PHE A 80 -2.09 16.39 6.91
N LEU A 81 -1.29 15.92 7.88
CA LEU A 81 -1.08 16.62 9.15
C LEU A 81 -0.39 17.98 8.95
N VAL A 82 0.65 18.04 8.11
CA VAL A 82 1.33 19.30 7.78
C VAL A 82 0.37 20.28 7.11
N GLU A 83 -0.43 19.82 6.14
CA GLU A 83 -1.40 20.67 5.43
C GLU A 83 -2.55 21.17 6.33
N LYS A 84 -3.06 20.32 7.23
CA LYS A 84 -4.22 20.68 8.07
C LYS A 84 -3.86 21.43 9.34
N ILE A 85 -2.72 21.13 9.94
CA ILE A 85 -2.32 21.70 11.23
C ILE A 85 -1.36 22.89 11.02
N GLY A 86 -0.75 23.02 9.83
CA GLY A 86 0.09 24.17 9.46
C GLY A 86 1.40 24.25 10.25
N LYS A 87 1.76 23.18 10.96
CA LYS A 87 3.02 23.07 11.70
C LYS A 87 4.10 22.43 10.81
N PRO A 88 5.36 22.88 10.93
CA PRO A 88 6.48 22.29 10.19
C PRO A 88 6.73 20.85 10.67
N ARG A 89 7.15 19.98 9.73
CA ARG A 89 7.40 18.54 9.95
C ARG A 89 8.31 18.24 11.15
N GLU A 90 9.27 19.12 11.42
CA GLU A 90 10.23 19.01 12.52
C GLU A 90 9.56 19.04 13.91
N GLU A 91 8.48 19.82 14.07
CA GLU A 91 7.71 19.87 15.33
C GLU A 91 6.89 18.59 15.54
N PHE A 92 6.36 18.00 14.47
CA PHE A 92 5.63 16.72 14.55
C PHE A 92 6.55 15.55 14.86
N GLU A 93 7.73 15.49 14.24
CA GLU A 93 8.71 14.44 14.52
C GLU A 93 9.22 14.52 15.97
N ALA A 94 9.31 15.73 16.55
CA ALA A 94 9.63 15.92 17.96
C ALA A 94 8.48 15.47 18.89
N GLU A 95 7.23 15.88 18.63
CA GLU A 95 6.06 15.48 19.43
C GLU A 95 5.79 13.95 19.35
N PHE A 96 5.96 13.35 18.17
CA PHE A 96 5.77 11.90 17.98
C PHE A 96 6.85 11.09 18.71
N LYS A 97 8.10 11.55 18.70
CA LYS A 97 9.20 10.96 19.50
C LYS A 97 8.95 11.08 21.00
N GLU A 98 8.52 12.25 21.49
CA GLU A 98 8.19 12.41 22.91
C GLU A 98 7.06 11.49 23.36
N ARG A 99 6.02 11.30 22.53
CA ARG A 99 4.88 10.43 22.89
C ARG A 99 5.18 8.94 22.83
N MET A 100 6.13 8.49 22.00
CA MET A 100 6.56 7.08 21.98
C MET A 100 7.37 6.69 23.24
N VAL A 101 8.07 7.63 23.88
CA VAL A 101 8.87 7.37 25.09
C VAL A 101 8.00 7.10 26.34
N ILE A 102 6.70 7.41 26.30
CA ILE A 102 5.77 7.20 27.42
C ILE A 102 5.17 5.78 27.41
N VAL A 103 5.44 4.97 26.39
CA VAL A 103 4.85 3.62 26.22
C VAL A 103 5.86 2.49 26.49
N GLU A 104 7.04 2.78 27.05
CA GLU A 104 7.97 1.76 27.57
C GLU A 104 7.76 1.47 29.07
#